data_AF-A0AA39RQS8-F1
#
_entry.id   AF-A0AA39RQS8-F1
#
_cell.length_a   1.000
_cell.length_b   1.000
_cell.length_c   1.000
_cell.angle_alpha   90.00
_cell.angle_beta   90.00
_cell.angle_gamma   90.00
#
_symmetry.space_group_name_H-M   'P 1'
#
loop_
_entity.id
_entity.type
_entity.pdbx_description
1 polymer ?
#
loop_
_entity_poly.entity_id
_entity_poly.type
_entity_poly.pdbx_seq_one_letter_code
_entity_poly.pdbx_strand_id
1 'polypeptide(L)'
;MRYIKYLLYRRFLQTYDAVVGDVTILASRSKLVEFTQPYAESGLSMIVPAKSKESAWMFMRPFTWKMWVVTGAVMIYTVLIVWLLEHKHNPEFNGPWQNQISTALWFTFSSLFFAHREKIHSNLTRVVVVVWLFVVLILNSSYTASLSSMLTVQRLKPNVTDIKWLKRNNLKVGCDGDSFVREYIQNVLEFKSDNILNVSSEYNYEGEFKNNSIAAAFLELPYEKVFITHYCKGYTATTRTNRFGGLGFVFQKGSPIASDFSEAILKLSESGELKSLEENWFEPSPECLDNAANDKTENLTLSSFWGLYLISVATSTICFILFLVRLLRNYRQDTSQSNIAPSMRSIWSEVVGPVKYICNREGMQNPGRVLTLAGPQDVKEWSSSS
;
A
#
# COMPACT_ATOMS: atom_id res chain seq x y z
N MET A 1 -23.72 -33.93 -22.92
CA MET A 1 -23.87 -33.87 -21.44
C MET A 1 -25.06 -33.02 -20.94
N ARG A 2 -25.56 -32.00 -21.66
CA ARG A 2 -26.76 -31.21 -21.25
C ARG A 2 -28.07 -32.02 -21.10
N TYR A 3 -28.30 -33.00 -21.97
CA TYR A 3 -29.53 -33.80 -21.96
C TYR A 3 -29.69 -34.71 -20.72
N ILE A 4 -28.59 -35.21 -20.17
CA ILE A 4 -28.63 -36.15 -19.02
C ILE A 4 -28.97 -35.42 -17.72
N LYS A 5 -28.43 -34.22 -17.49
CA LYS A 5 -28.80 -33.39 -16.32
C LYS A 5 -30.25 -32.91 -16.39
N TYR A 6 -30.73 -32.55 -17.59
CA TYR A 6 -32.13 -32.14 -17.82
C TYR A 6 -33.12 -33.27 -17.49
N LEU A 7 -32.81 -34.50 -17.90
CA LEU A 7 -33.64 -35.67 -17.59
C LEU A 7 -33.65 -36.00 -16.09
N LEU A 8 -32.51 -35.85 -15.41
CA LEU A 8 -32.42 -36.03 -13.96
C LEU A 8 -33.23 -34.98 -13.19
N TYR A 9 -33.13 -33.71 -13.59
CA TYR A 9 -33.91 -32.61 -12.99
C TYR A 9 -35.41 -32.81 -13.19
N ARG A 10 -35.83 -33.21 -14.40
CA ARG A 10 -37.24 -33.49 -14.70
C ARG A 10 -37.77 -34.68 -13.91
N ARG A 11 -36.96 -35.73 -13.74
CA ARG A 11 -37.33 -36.91 -12.94
C ARG A 11 -37.43 -36.58 -11.45
N PHE A 12 -36.55 -35.71 -10.94
CA PHE A 12 -36.59 -35.20 -9.58
C PHE A 12 -37.87 -34.39 -9.31
N LEU A 13 -38.29 -33.52 -10.23
CA LEU A 13 -39.54 -32.76 -10.10
C LEU A 13 -40.81 -33.62 -10.21
N GLN A 14 -40.72 -34.83 -10.73
CA GLN A 14 -41.83 -35.79 -10.72
C GLN A 14 -41.96 -36.53 -9.39
N THR A 15 -40.91 -36.53 -8.55
CA THR A 15 -40.89 -37.18 -7.24
C THR A 15 -41.12 -36.23 -6.08
N TYR A 16 -40.86 -34.93 -6.27
CA TYR A 16 -40.98 -33.91 -5.22
C TYR A 16 -41.93 -32.78 -5.66
N ASP A 17 -42.72 -32.27 -4.72
CA ASP A 17 -43.73 -31.24 -4.99
C ASP A 17 -43.16 -29.82 -4.93
N ALA A 18 -42.09 -29.63 -4.15
CA ALA A 18 -41.39 -28.36 -3.99
C ALA A 18 -39.90 -28.56 -3.71
N VAL A 19 -39.10 -27.55 -4.04
CA VAL A 19 -37.67 -27.45 -3.67
C VAL A 19 -37.46 -26.13 -2.95
N VAL A 20 -37.02 -26.23 -1.70
CA VAL A 20 -36.65 -25.10 -0.86
C VAL A 20 -35.13 -25.12 -0.74
N GLY A 21 -34.49 -24.14 -1.37
CA GLY A 21 -33.03 -24.03 -1.43
C GLY A 21 -32.61 -22.87 -2.31
N ASP A 22 -31.30 -22.70 -2.42
CA ASP A 22 -30.58 -21.69 -3.20
C ASP A 22 -30.59 -21.97 -4.70
N VAL A 23 -31.80 -22.03 -5.28
CA VAL A 23 -31.95 -22.26 -6.72
C VAL A 23 -31.99 -20.94 -7.47
N THR A 24 -30.96 -20.69 -8.27
CA THR A 24 -30.90 -19.53 -9.17
C THR A 24 -32.01 -19.59 -10.23
N ILE A 25 -32.80 -18.52 -10.30
CA ILE A 25 -33.85 -18.32 -11.29
C ILE A 25 -33.21 -18.04 -12.65
N LEU A 26 -33.33 -19.00 -13.57
CA LEU A 26 -32.77 -18.95 -14.91
C LEU A 26 -33.85 -19.18 -15.97
N ALA A 27 -33.71 -18.54 -17.13
CA ALA A 27 -34.65 -18.67 -18.24
C ALA A 27 -34.78 -20.10 -18.79
N SER A 28 -33.73 -20.92 -18.69
CA SER A 28 -33.78 -22.34 -19.08
C SER A 28 -34.56 -23.19 -18.07
N ARG A 29 -34.48 -22.85 -16.77
CA ARG A 29 -35.17 -23.54 -15.68
C ARG A 29 -36.65 -23.12 -15.60
N SER A 30 -36.96 -21.82 -15.77
CA SER A 30 -38.33 -21.28 -15.66
C SER A 30 -39.32 -21.83 -16.70
N LYS A 31 -38.83 -22.42 -17.79
CA LYS A 31 -39.66 -23.14 -18.77
C LYS A 31 -40.20 -24.48 -18.23
N LEU A 32 -39.55 -25.05 -17.21
CA LEU A 32 -39.83 -26.40 -16.71
C LEU A 32 -40.54 -26.40 -15.36
N VAL A 33 -40.30 -25.35 -14.57
CA VAL A 33 -40.79 -25.21 -13.21
C VAL A 33 -41.42 -23.86 -12.99
N GLU A 34 -42.21 -23.76 -11.93
CA GLU A 34 -42.67 -22.48 -11.41
C GLU A 34 -41.71 -22.02 -10.32
N PHE A 35 -41.21 -20.79 -10.44
CA PHE A 35 -40.41 -20.17 -9.40
C PHE A 35 -41.30 -19.23 -8.61
N THR A 36 -40.97 -19.10 -7.33
CA THR A 36 -41.47 -18.00 -6.50
C THR A 36 -40.79 -16.68 -6.87
N GLN A 37 -41.32 -15.56 -6.36
CA GLN A 37 -40.55 -14.31 -6.27
C GLN A 37 -39.22 -14.56 -5.54
N PRO A 38 -38.12 -13.93 -5.96
CA PRO A 38 -36.81 -14.20 -5.38
C PRO A 38 -36.75 -13.75 -3.92
N TYR A 39 -36.30 -14.65 -3.04
CA TYR A 39 -36.09 -14.34 -1.62
C TYR A 39 -34.68 -13.80 -1.34
N ALA A 40 -33.75 -13.89 -2.30
CA ALA A 40 -32.41 -13.32 -2.17
C ALA A 40 -31.87 -12.88 -3.53
N GLU A 41 -31.00 -11.87 -3.54
CA GLU A 41 -30.27 -11.50 -4.75
C GLU A 41 -29.34 -12.62 -5.18
N SER A 42 -29.37 -12.96 -6.47
CA SER A 42 -28.37 -13.80 -7.12
C SER A 42 -27.59 -12.95 -8.11
N GLY A 43 -26.29 -13.21 -8.17
CA GLY A 43 -25.40 -12.58 -9.12
C GLY A 43 -24.01 -13.17 -9.02
N LEU A 44 -23.26 -13.12 -10.11
CA LEU A 44 -21.89 -13.61 -10.14
C LEU A 44 -20.93 -12.52 -9.68
N SER A 45 -20.24 -12.78 -8.58
CA SER A 45 -19.20 -11.94 -7.98
C SER A 45 -17.82 -12.56 -8.22
N MET A 46 -16.79 -11.71 -8.32
CA MET A 46 -15.41 -12.15 -8.46
C MET A 46 -14.63 -11.78 -7.21
N ILE A 47 -14.06 -12.78 -6.56
CA ILE A 47 -13.20 -12.64 -5.38
C ILE A 47 -11.75 -12.72 -5.82
N VAL A 48 -10.94 -11.81 -5.30
CA VAL A 48 -9.51 -11.76 -5.57
C VAL A 48 -8.74 -11.47 -4.28
N PRO A 49 -7.47 -11.92 -4.18
CA PRO A 49 -6.60 -11.48 -3.10
C PRO A 49 -6.50 -9.95 -3.08
N ALA A 50 -6.63 -9.34 -1.91
CA ALA A 50 -6.41 -7.93 -1.72
C ALA A 50 -4.91 -7.63 -1.76
N LYS A 51 -4.49 -6.53 -2.40
CA LYS A 51 -3.11 -6.07 -2.26
C LYS A 51 -2.96 -5.36 -0.92
N SER A 52 -2.07 -5.87 -0.06
CA SER A 52 -1.55 -5.08 1.03
C SER A 52 -0.85 -3.84 0.46
N LYS A 53 -1.19 -2.67 1.00
CA LYS A 53 -0.67 -1.38 0.51
C LYS A 53 0.73 -1.10 1.05
N GLU A 54 1.19 -1.91 2.01
CA GLU A 54 2.51 -1.82 2.63
C GLU A 54 3.59 -1.94 1.57
N SER A 55 4.25 -0.83 1.32
CA SER A 55 5.33 -0.72 0.35
C SER A 55 6.40 0.11 0.99
N ALA A 56 7.63 -0.41 1.02
CA ALA A 56 8.81 0.29 1.57
C ALA A 56 9.03 1.70 0.99
N TRP A 57 8.41 1.98 -0.16
CA TRP A 57 8.48 3.23 -0.91
C TRP A 57 7.18 4.02 -0.85
N MET A 58 6.38 3.90 0.22
CA MET A 58 5.10 4.59 0.35
C MET A 58 5.24 6.11 0.20
N PHE A 59 6.36 6.68 0.66
CA PHE A 59 6.69 8.10 0.52
C PHE A 59 6.84 8.59 -0.94
N MET A 60 7.04 7.71 -1.91
CA MET A 60 7.10 8.09 -3.33
C MET A 60 5.74 8.10 -4.02
N ARG A 61 4.71 7.50 -3.41
CA ARG A 61 3.37 7.35 -4.01
C ARG A 61 2.53 8.64 -4.12
N PRO A 62 2.65 9.66 -3.26
CA PRO A 62 1.83 10.87 -3.36
C PRO A 62 1.98 11.59 -4.71
N PHE A 63 3.15 11.49 -5.33
CA PHE A 63 3.43 12.08 -6.63
C PHE A 63 3.77 11.00 -7.66
N THR A 64 3.26 11.19 -8.87
CA THR A 64 3.62 10.33 -10.00
C THR A 64 5.07 10.57 -10.40
N TRP A 65 5.70 9.59 -11.05
CA TRP A 65 7.05 9.75 -11.59
C TRP A 65 7.21 11.00 -12.46
N LYS A 66 6.18 11.33 -13.28
CA LYS A 66 6.16 12.54 -14.10
C LYS A 66 6.24 13.81 -13.25
N MET A 67 5.54 13.86 -12.12
CA MET A 67 5.58 15.01 -11.20
C MET A 67 6.99 15.17 -10.60
N TRP A 68 7.62 14.08 -10.15
CA TRP A 68 9.00 14.13 -9.63
C TRP A 68 9.99 14.69 -10.64
N VAL A 69 9.91 14.25 -11.89
CA VAL A 69 10.79 14.73 -12.97
C VAL A 69 10.58 16.21 -13.26
N VAL A 70 9.31 16.66 -13.37
CA VAL A 70 9.00 18.08 -13.64
C VAL A 70 9.45 18.96 -12.47
N THR A 71 9.17 18.57 -11.23
CA THR A 71 9.62 19.32 -10.04
C THR A 71 11.14 19.43 -9.99
N GLY A 72 11.86 18.34 -10.29
CA GLY A 72 13.33 18.35 -10.37
C GLY A 72 13.86 19.27 -11.48
N ALA A 73 13.23 19.26 -12.65
CA ALA A 73 13.61 20.13 -13.76
C ALA A 73 13.39 21.62 -13.43
N VAL A 74 12.24 21.97 -12.84
CA VAL A 74 11.95 23.34 -12.40
C VAL A 74 12.93 23.76 -11.30
N MET A 75 13.26 22.88 -10.37
CA MET A 75 14.28 23.15 -9.35
C MET A 75 15.63 23.50 -9.98
N ILE A 76 16.14 22.67 -10.91
CA ILE A 76 17.40 22.93 -11.61
C ILE A 76 17.35 24.27 -12.35
N TYR A 77 16.24 24.56 -13.03
CA TYR A 77 16.03 25.84 -13.70
C TYR A 77 16.10 27.01 -12.71
N THR A 78 15.45 26.92 -11.54
CA THR A 78 15.52 27.98 -10.52
C THR A 78 16.91 28.15 -9.93
N VAL A 79 17.68 27.06 -9.75
CA VAL A 79 19.09 27.13 -9.33
C VAL A 79 19.91 27.96 -10.32
N LEU A 80 19.73 27.69 -11.62
CA LEU A 80 20.44 28.41 -12.68
C LEU A 80 20.07 29.90 -12.72
N ILE A 81 18.79 30.23 -12.60
CA ILE A 81 18.33 31.63 -12.60
C ILE A 81 18.83 32.39 -11.37
N VAL A 82 18.72 31.80 -10.18
CA VAL A 82 19.22 32.42 -8.94
C VAL A 82 20.74 32.62 -9.02
N TRP A 83 21.47 31.61 -9.50
CA TRP A 83 22.91 31.71 -9.72
C TRP A 83 23.23 32.86 -10.70
N LEU A 84 22.59 32.94 -11.87
CA LEU A 84 22.83 34.02 -12.85
C LEU A 84 22.59 35.42 -12.27
N LEU A 85 21.55 35.59 -11.45
CA LEU A 85 21.17 36.90 -10.90
C LEU A 85 22.06 37.32 -9.71
N GLU A 86 22.51 36.37 -8.88
CA GLU A 86 23.30 36.65 -7.68
C GLU A 86 24.82 36.59 -7.90
N HIS A 87 25.32 35.89 -8.93
CA HIS A 87 26.77 35.66 -9.09
C HIS A 87 27.62 36.95 -9.16
N LYS A 88 27.02 38.06 -9.61
CA LYS A 88 27.73 39.36 -9.74
C LYS A 88 27.61 40.23 -8.49
N HIS A 89 26.57 40.05 -7.69
CA HIS A 89 26.17 41.01 -6.66
C HIS A 89 26.36 40.50 -5.24
N ASN A 90 26.55 39.19 -5.05
CA ASN A 90 26.57 38.59 -3.72
C ASN A 90 27.97 38.04 -3.37
N PRO A 91 28.60 38.53 -2.28
CA PRO A 91 29.91 38.06 -1.86
C PRO A 91 29.92 36.59 -1.41
N GLU A 92 28.77 36.02 -1.03
CA GLU A 92 28.64 34.59 -0.67
C GLU A 92 28.74 33.67 -1.90
N PHE A 93 28.57 34.22 -3.11
CA PHE A 93 28.71 33.51 -4.38
C PHE A 93 30.07 33.77 -5.04
N ASN A 94 31.07 34.24 -4.28
CA ASN A 94 32.43 34.42 -4.78
C ASN A 94 33.28 33.14 -4.63
N GLY A 95 33.98 32.76 -5.70
CA GLY A 95 34.86 31.57 -5.71
C GLY A 95 34.90 30.85 -7.06
N PRO A 96 35.57 29.68 -7.14
CA PRO A 96 35.55 28.82 -8.32
C PRO A 96 34.11 28.43 -8.68
N TRP A 97 33.81 28.30 -9.97
CA TRP A 97 32.45 28.01 -10.49
C TRP A 97 31.75 26.83 -9.79
N GLN A 98 32.50 25.79 -9.40
CA GLN A 98 31.96 24.63 -8.66
C GLN A 98 31.40 25.01 -7.27
N ASN A 99 32.06 25.92 -6.55
CA ASN A 99 31.62 26.35 -5.23
C ASN A 99 30.37 27.23 -5.34
N GLN A 100 30.28 28.09 -6.36
CA GLN A 100 29.13 28.96 -6.58
C GLN A 100 27.86 28.17 -6.89
N ILE A 101 27.96 27.14 -7.73
CA ILE A 101 26.85 26.24 -8.03
C ILE A 101 26.49 25.40 -6.81
N SER A 102 27.47 24.95 -6.02
CA SER A 102 27.22 24.23 -4.78
C SER A 102 26.42 25.08 -3.78
N THR A 103 26.77 26.36 -3.62
CA THR A 103 26.03 27.30 -2.76
C THR A 103 24.62 27.54 -3.29
N ALA A 104 24.46 27.82 -4.60
CA ALA A 104 23.15 28.00 -5.22
C ALA A 104 22.23 26.77 -5.09
N LEU A 105 22.81 25.58 -5.27
CA LEU A 105 22.10 24.31 -5.13
C LEU A 105 21.71 24.05 -3.67
N TRP A 106 22.60 24.33 -2.72
CA TRP A 106 22.30 24.24 -1.29
C TRP A 106 21.18 25.20 -0.87
N PHE A 107 21.24 26.45 -1.34
CA PHE A 107 20.23 27.48 -1.09
C PHE A 107 18.83 27.05 -1.59
N THR A 108 18.74 26.68 -2.86
CA THR A 108 17.48 26.26 -3.49
C THR A 108 16.95 24.95 -2.90
N PHE A 109 17.82 23.99 -2.57
CA PHE A 109 17.41 22.78 -1.88
C PHE A 109 16.90 23.07 -0.46
N SER A 110 17.56 23.95 0.29
CA SER A 110 17.14 24.32 1.65
C SER A 110 15.80 25.07 1.66
N SER A 111 15.48 25.81 0.58
CA SER A 111 14.17 26.46 0.41
C SER A 111 13.00 25.46 0.33
N LEU A 112 13.22 24.22 -0.13
CA LEU A 112 12.18 23.16 -0.17
C LEU A 112 11.65 22.82 1.24
N PHE A 113 12.49 22.99 2.26
CA PHE A 113 12.18 22.71 3.66
C PHE A 113 12.01 23.98 4.50
N PHE A 114 11.86 25.15 3.86
CA PHE A 114 11.81 26.47 4.52
C PHE A 114 13.03 26.78 5.41
N ALA A 115 14.18 26.15 5.16
CA ALA A 115 15.41 26.36 5.90
C ALA A 115 16.29 27.44 5.22
N HIS A 116 15.83 28.69 5.17
CA HIS A 116 16.61 29.76 4.52
C HIS A 116 17.69 30.31 5.46
N ARG A 117 18.95 30.31 4.99
CA ARG A 117 20.10 30.83 5.74
C ARG A 117 20.86 31.97 5.05
N GLU A 118 20.71 32.12 3.74
CA GLU A 118 21.50 33.08 2.94
C GLU A 118 20.71 34.37 2.67
N LYS A 119 21.43 35.49 2.63
CA LYS A 119 20.86 36.81 2.36
C LYS A 119 20.85 37.07 0.85
N ILE A 120 19.69 37.41 0.31
CA ILE A 120 19.49 37.73 -1.12
C ILE A 120 19.70 39.23 -1.34
N HIS A 121 20.58 39.60 -2.25
CA HIS A 121 20.93 41.01 -2.50
C HIS A 121 20.16 41.64 -3.67
N SER A 122 19.84 40.89 -4.74
CA SER A 122 19.14 41.45 -5.90
C SER A 122 17.62 41.46 -5.74
N ASN A 123 16.99 42.59 -6.09
CA ASN A 123 15.53 42.75 -6.08
C ASN A 123 14.85 41.79 -7.08
N LEU A 124 15.48 41.49 -8.21
CA LEU A 124 14.95 40.54 -9.20
C LEU A 124 14.99 39.09 -8.68
N THR A 125 16.09 38.70 -8.01
CA THR A 125 16.19 37.39 -7.36
C THR A 125 15.11 37.24 -6.30
N ARG A 126 14.82 38.30 -5.54
CA ARG A 126 13.76 38.27 -4.51
C ARG A 126 12.40 37.93 -5.11
N VAL A 127 12.05 38.49 -6.27
CA VAL A 127 10.79 38.16 -6.96
C VAL A 127 10.77 36.69 -7.40
N VAL A 128 11.86 36.21 -8.03
CA VAL A 128 11.98 34.82 -8.47
C VAL A 128 11.85 33.85 -7.30
N VAL A 129 12.53 34.15 -6.17
CA VAL A 129 12.50 33.32 -4.97
C VAL A 129 11.11 33.33 -4.31
N VAL A 130 10.40 34.46 -4.28
CA VAL A 130 9.02 34.52 -3.76
C VAL A 130 8.09 33.62 -4.57
N VAL A 131 8.17 33.67 -5.90
CA VAL A 131 7.37 32.80 -6.78
C VAL A 131 7.74 31.33 -6.57
N TRP A 132 9.03 31.02 -6.47
CA TRP A 132 9.51 29.66 -6.18
C TRP A 132 8.99 29.14 -4.83
N LEU A 133 9.07 29.95 -3.76
CA LEU A 133 8.55 29.59 -2.44
C LEU A 133 7.04 29.32 -2.46
N PHE A 134 6.28 30.05 -3.28
CA PHE A 134 4.86 29.76 -3.47
C PHE A 134 4.64 28.40 -4.14
N VAL A 135 5.42 28.05 -5.17
CA VAL A 135 5.37 26.72 -5.80
C VAL A 135 5.72 25.62 -4.79
N VAL A 136 6.79 25.80 -4.02
CA VAL A 136 7.22 24.86 -2.97
C VAL A 136 6.13 24.68 -1.92
N LEU A 137 5.47 25.76 -1.48
CA LEU A 137 4.37 25.71 -0.53
C LEU A 137 3.23 24.82 -1.06
N ILE A 138 2.79 25.05 -2.30
CA ILE A 138 1.71 24.25 -2.91
C ILE A 138 2.12 22.79 -3.07
N LEU A 139 3.37 22.51 -3.46
CA LEU A 139 3.90 21.15 -3.58
C LEU A 139 3.92 20.43 -2.22
N ASN A 140 4.44 21.07 -1.18
CA ASN A 140 4.49 20.49 0.17
C ASN A 140 3.09 20.27 0.74
N SER A 141 2.17 21.24 0.59
CA SER A 141 0.78 21.09 1.01
C SER A 141 0.07 19.96 0.27
N SER A 142 0.27 19.85 -1.05
CA SER A 142 -0.34 18.80 -1.87
C SER A 142 0.23 17.42 -1.57
N TYR A 143 1.54 17.32 -1.31
CA TYR A 143 2.20 16.08 -0.90
C TYR A 143 1.62 15.58 0.43
N THR A 144 1.55 16.45 1.44
CA THR A 144 1.01 16.12 2.76
C THR A 144 -0.48 15.75 2.67
N ALA A 145 -1.28 16.50 1.92
CA ALA A 145 -2.70 16.21 1.72
C ALA A 145 -2.92 14.87 1.02
N SER A 146 -2.14 14.57 -0.02
CA SER A 146 -2.24 13.31 -0.76
C SER A 146 -1.77 12.12 0.06
N LEU A 147 -0.68 12.27 0.82
CA LEU A 147 -0.20 11.24 1.75
C LEU A 147 -1.24 10.99 2.85
N SER A 148 -1.79 12.04 3.46
CA SER A 148 -2.85 11.96 4.47
C SER A 148 -4.09 11.28 3.91
N SER A 149 -4.59 11.69 2.74
CA SER A 149 -5.72 11.03 2.07
C SER A 149 -5.43 9.55 1.77
N MET A 150 -4.20 9.22 1.40
CA MET A 150 -3.84 7.83 1.12
C MET A 150 -3.79 6.96 2.39
N LEU A 151 -3.48 7.56 3.54
CA LEU A 151 -3.49 6.92 4.85
C LEU A 151 -4.91 6.83 5.44
N THR A 152 -5.78 7.81 5.18
CA THR A 152 -7.16 7.79 5.68
C THR A 152 -8.08 6.91 4.84
N VAL A 153 -7.82 6.77 3.54
CA VAL A 153 -8.62 5.89 2.69
C VAL A 153 -7.97 4.50 2.66
N GLN A 154 -8.35 3.68 3.65
CA GLN A 154 -8.17 2.23 3.62
C GLN A 154 -9.01 1.61 2.50
N ARG A 155 -8.53 1.71 1.26
CA ARG A 155 -9.04 0.85 0.18
C ARG A 155 -8.14 -0.36 0.09
N LEU A 156 -8.63 -1.51 0.53
CA LEU A 156 -8.21 -2.80 -0.01
C LEU A 156 -8.47 -2.70 -1.53
N LYS A 157 -7.42 -2.43 -2.30
CA LYS A 157 -7.52 -2.42 -3.75
C LYS A 157 -7.41 -3.88 -4.20
N PRO A 158 -8.33 -4.39 -5.02
CA PRO A 158 -8.22 -5.72 -5.58
C PRO A 158 -6.88 -5.86 -6.34
N ASN A 159 -6.18 -6.98 -6.14
CA ASN A 159 -4.93 -7.26 -6.86
C ASN A 159 -5.16 -7.31 -8.38
N VAL A 160 -6.31 -7.88 -8.76
CA VAL A 160 -6.79 -7.97 -10.13
C VAL A 160 -8.12 -7.25 -10.26
N THR A 161 -8.14 -6.19 -11.06
CA THR A 161 -9.32 -5.33 -11.21
C THR A 161 -10.23 -5.73 -12.37
N ASP A 162 -9.76 -6.55 -13.32
CA ASP A 162 -10.46 -6.75 -14.59
C ASP A 162 -10.35 -8.19 -15.10
N ILE A 163 -11.49 -8.76 -15.47
CA ILE A 163 -11.63 -10.05 -16.15
C ILE A 163 -10.76 -10.09 -17.42
N LYS A 164 -10.63 -8.96 -18.13
CA LYS A 164 -9.76 -8.86 -19.32
C LYS A 164 -8.30 -9.13 -19.00
N TRP A 165 -7.83 -8.70 -17.82
CA TRP A 165 -6.45 -8.93 -17.39
C TRP A 165 -6.21 -10.41 -17.07
N LEU A 166 -7.16 -11.09 -16.41
CA LEU A 166 -7.10 -12.54 -16.16
C LEU A 166 -6.98 -13.32 -17.48
N LYS A 167 -7.79 -12.96 -18.47
CA LYS A 167 -7.78 -13.60 -19.80
C LYS A 167 -6.46 -13.38 -20.54
N ARG A 168 -5.97 -12.14 -20.59
CA ARG A 168 -4.70 -11.79 -21.29
C ARG A 168 -3.50 -12.54 -20.73
N ASN A 169 -3.45 -12.75 -19.42
CA ASN A 169 -2.36 -13.46 -18.75
C ASN A 169 -2.61 -14.98 -18.66
N ASN A 170 -3.68 -15.50 -19.27
CA ASN A 170 -4.05 -16.92 -19.26
C ASN A 170 -4.07 -17.53 -17.85
N LEU A 171 -4.61 -16.78 -16.88
CA LEU A 171 -4.66 -17.20 -15.48
C LEU A 171 -5.84 -18.13 -15.21
N LYS A 172 -5.64 -19.04 -14.25
CA LYS A 172 -6.67 -19.98 -13.79
C LYS A 172 -7.63 -19.28 -12.83
N VAL A 173 -8.90 -19.65 -12.92
CA VAL A 173 -9.99 -19.12 -12.08
C VAL A 173 -10.77 -20.28 -11.45
N GLY A 174 -11.21 -20.09 -10.22
CA GLY A 174 -12.01 -21.06 -9.47
C GLY A 174 -13.51 -20.80 -9.56
N CYS A 175 -14.31 -21.86 -9.52
CA CYS A 175 -15.76 -21.81 -9.26
C CYS A 175 -16.20 -23.09 -8.54
N ASP A 176 -17.39 -23.08 -7.95
CA ASP A 176 -17.98 -24.17 -7.15
C ASP A 176 -18.37 -25.40 -7.98
N GLY A 177 -18.24 -25.29 -9.30
CA GLY A 177 -18.60 -26.36 -10.22
C GLY A 177 -20.08 -26.45 -10.51
N ASP A 178 -20.89 -25.49 -10.03
CA ASP A 178 -22.25 -25.37 -10.52
C ASP A 178 -22.20 -25.26 -12.04
N SER A 179 -22.99 -26.12 -12.68
CA SER A 179 -23.14 -26.16 -14.11
C SER A 179 -23.46 -24.79 -14.70
N PHE A 180 -24.29 -23.99 -14.03
CA PHE A 180 -24.64 -22.67 -14.54
C PHE A 180 -23.44 -21.72 -14.46
N VAL A 181 -22.81 -21.58 -13.29
CA VAL A 181 -21.65 -20.70 -13.08
C VAL A 181 -20.51 -21.09 -14.03
N ARG A 182 -20.16 -22.38 -14.11
CA ARG A 182 -19.11 -22.88 -15.02
C ARG A 182 -19.44 -22.59 -16.49
N GLU A 183 -20.67 -22.86 -16.93
CA GLU A 183 -21.09 -22.57 -18.30
C GLU A 183 -21.09 -21.06 -18.58
N TYR A 184 -21.43 -20.22 -17.61
CA TYR A 184 -21.39 -18.77 -17.74
C TYR A 184 -19.96 -18.25 -17.88
N ILE A 185 -19.03 -18.71 -17.04
CA ILE A 185 -17.61 -18.36 -17.11
C ILE A 185 -17.00 -18.79 -18.46
N GLN A 186 -17.37 -19.98 -18.94
CA GLN A 186 -16.85 -20.49 -20.20
C GLN A 186 -17.46 -19.80 -21.43
N ASN A 187 -18.79 -19.64 -21.48
CA ASN A 187 -19.48 -19.20 -22.70
C ASN A 187 -19.70 -17.68 -22.78
N VAL A 188 -19.87 -17.01 -21.64
CA VAL A 188 -20.16 -15.56 -21.57
C VAL A 188 -18.92 -14.76 -21.22
N LEU A 189 -18.15 -15.20 -20.23
CA LEU A 189 -16.86 -14.56 -19.90
C LEU A 189 -15.73 -15.01 -20.85
N GLU A 190 -15.96 -16.06 -21.64
CA GLU A 190 -15.04 -16.63 -22.63
C GLU A 190 -13.69 -17.05 -22.03
N PHE A 191 -13.71 -17.69 -20.85
CA PHE A 191 -12.54 -18.37 -20.33
C PHE A 191 -12.35 -19.71 -21.03
N LYS A 192 -11.08 -20.10 -21.24
CA LYS A 192 -10.73 -21.45 -21.72
C LYS A 192 -11.14 -22.47 -20.66
N SER A 193 -11.72 -23.59 -21.09
CA SER A 193 -12.16 -24.67 -20.18
C SER A 193 -11.03 -25.14 -19.24
N ASP A 194 -9.80 -25.23 -19.74
CA ASP A 194 -8.62 -25.68 -18.97
C ASP A 194 -8.19 -24.67 -17.88
N ASN A 195 -8.63 -23.41 -17.99
CA ASN A 195 -8.37 -22.38 -17.01
C ASN A 195 -9.49 -22.27 -15.96
N ILE A 196 -10.54 -23.09 -16.04
CA ILE A 196 -11.65 -23.08 -15.08
C ILE A 196 -11.50 -24.28 -14.14
N LEU A 197 -10.98 -24.01 -12.96
CA LEU A 197 -10.82 -24.99 -11.90
C LEU A 197 -12.13 -25.14 -11.13
N ASN A 198 -12.58 -26.38 -10.95
CA ASN A 198 -13.69 -26.68 -10.06
C ASN A 198 -13.16 -26.85 -8.63
N VAL A 199 -13.60 -26.00 -7.72
CA VAL A 199 -13.27 -26.05 -6.30
C VAL A 199 -14.43 -26.76 -5.59
N SER A 200 -14.21 -28.00 -5.17
CA SER A 200 -15.25 -28.89 -4.68
C SER A 200 -15.91 -28.49 -3.36
N SER A 201 -15.28 -27.60 -2.59
CA SER A 201 -15.78 -27.14 -1.29
C SER A 201 -15.56 -25.64 -1.13
N GLU A 202 -16.57 -24.97 -0.58
CA GLU A 202 -16.54 -23.56 -0.18
C GLU A 202 -15.38 -23.21 0.77
N TYR A 203 -14.88 -24.17 1.56
CA TYR A 203 -13.76 -23.97 2.48
C TYR A 203 -12.39 -24.06 1.82
N ASN A 204 -12.29 -24.61 0.60
CA ASN A 204 -11.01 -24.85 -0.07
C ASN A 204 -10.49 -23.63 -0.85
N TYR A 205 -11.32 -22.62 -1.08
CA TYR A 205 -10.95 -21.45 -1.88
C TYR A 205 -9.70 -20.73 -1.34
N GLU A 206 -9.61 -20.55 -0.02
CA GLU A 206 -8.45 -19.90 0.59
C GLU A 206 -7.15 -20.68 0.31
N GLY A 207 -7.20 -22.01 0.38
CA GLY A 207 -6.08 -22.90 0.06
C GLY A 207 -5.65 -22.80 -1.40
N GLU A 208 -6.62 -22.77 -2.33
CA GLU A 208 -6.35 -22.64 -3.77
C GLU A 208 -5.73 -21.27 -4.12
N PHE A 209 -6.15 -20.21 -3.44
CA PHE A 209 -5.51 -18.89 -3.54
C PHE A 209 -4.07 -18.91 -2.99
N LYS A 210 -3.86 -19.45 -1.80
CA LYS A 210 -2.52 -19.55 -1.17
C LYS A 210 -1.53 -20.38 -1.99
N ASN A 211 -2.02 -21.45 -2.64
CA ASN A 211 -1.22 -22.31 -3.50
C ASN A 211 -0.96 -21.73 -4.90
N ASN A 212 -1.49 -20.53 -5.20
CA ASN A 212 -1.49 -19.92 -6.53
C ASN A 212 -2.12 -20.81 -7.62
N SER A 213 -3.00 -21.74 -7.24
CA SER A 213 -3.76 -22.58 -8.18
C SER A 213 -4.78 -21.75 -8.97
N ILE A 214 -5.35 -20.74 -8.31
CA ILE A 214 -6.31 -19.79 -8.90
C ILE A 214 -5.88 -18.35 -8.61
N ALA A 215 -6.12 -17.46 -9.57
CA ALA A 215 -5.87 -16.03 -9.41
C ALA A 215 -7.13 -15.25 -9.00
N ALA A 216 -8.31 -15.82 -9.28
CA ALA A 216 -9.62 -15.28 -8.94
C ALA A 216 -10.61 -16.43 -8.73
N ALA A 217 -11.64 -16.20 -7.92
CA ALA A 217 -12.77 -17.11 -7.77
C ALA A 217 -14.05 -16.39 -8.21
N PHE A 218 -14.93 -17.10 -8.91
CA PHE A 218 -16.25 -16.62 -9.29
C PHE A 218 -17.29 -17.37 -8.47
N LEU A 219 -18.01 -16.64 -7.63
CA LEU A 219 -19.02 -17.17 -6.72
C LEU A 219 -20.34 -16.43 -6.89
N GLU A 220 -21.45 -17.10 -6.63
CA GLU A 220 -22.71 -16.38 -6.46
C GLU A 220 -22.69 -15.53 -5.16
N LEU A 221 -23.44 -14.43 -5.17
CA LEU A 221 -23.45 -13.40 -4.13
C LEU A 221 -23.54 -13.92 -2.68
N PRO A 222 -24.46 -14.84 -2.32
CA PRO A 222 -24.54 -15.32 -0.94
C PRO A 222 -23.27 -16.02 -0.48
N TYR A 223 -22.67 -16.87 -1.32
CA TYR A 223 -21.42 -17.55 -0.99
C TYR A 223 -20.23 -16.59 -0.94
N GLU A 224 -20.23 -15.56 -1.79
CA GLU A 224 -19.24 -14.50 -1.72
C GLU A 224 -19.34 -13.71 -0.41
N LYS A 225 -20.54 -13.37 0.04
CA LYS A 225 -20.76 -12.71 1.34
C LYS A 225 -20.20 -13.56 2.48
N VAL A 226 -20.51 -14.86 2.52
CA VAL A 226 -19.97 -15.79 3.51
C VAL A 226 -18.43 -15.84 3.46
N PHE A 227 -17.84 -15.85 2.26
CA PHE A 227 -16.39 -15.87 2.13
C PHE A 227 -15.76 -14.58 2.66
N ILE A 228 -16.31 -13.41 2.30
CA ILE A 228 -15.76 -12.11 2.73
C ILE A 228 -15.96 -11.88 4.23
N THR A 229 -17.05 -12.36 4.83
CA THR A 229 -17.27 -12.23 6.29
C THR A 229 -16.24 -13.00 7.12
N HIS A 230 -15.65 -14.07 6.56
CA HIS A 230 -14.59 -14.85 7.21
C HIS A 230 -13.17 -14.42 6.82
N TYR A 231 -12.96 -13.96 5.58
CA TYR A 231 -11.62 -13.71 5.02
C TYR A 231 -11.35 -12.25 4.59
N CYS A 232 -12.05 -11.28 5.18
CA CYS A 232 -11.98 -9.85 4.81
C CYS A 232 -10.58 -9.22 4.81
N LYS A 233 -9.62 -9.73 5.60
CA LYS A 233 -8.26 -9.16 5.72
C LYS A 233 -7.39 -9.41 4.48
N GLY A 234 -7.63 -10.53 3.78
CA GLY A 234 -6.77 -11.00 2.69
C GLY A 234 -7.40 -10.91 1.31
N TYR A 235 -8.71 -10.69 1.23
CA TYR A 235 -9.48 -10.82 0.00
C TYR A 235 -10.51 -9.71 -0.13
N THR A 236 -10.87 -9.40 -1.37
CA THR A 236 -11.91 -8.44 -1.68
C THR A 236 -12.72 -8.95 -2.87
N ALA A 237 -14.02 -8.67 -2.85
CA ALA A 237 -14.88 -8.85 -4.01
C ALA A 237 -14.82 -7.63 -4.93
N THR A 238 -15.06 -7.84 -6.23
CA THR A 238 -15.16 -6.73 -7.18
C THR A 238 -16.58 -6.20 -7.28
N THR A 239 -16.73 -4.89 -7.42
CA THR A 239 -18.02 -4.18 -7.44
C THR A 239 -18.91 -4.44 -8.67
N ARG A 240 -18.42 -5.09 -9.73
CA ARG A 240 -19.24 -5.43 -10.90
C ARG A 240 -19.78 -6.85 -10.77
N THR A 241 -21.01 -6.95 -10.26
CA THR A 241 -21.72 -8.21 -10.16
C THR A 241 -22.71 -8.34 -11.32
N ASN A 242 -22.62 -9.44 -12.07
CA ASN A 242 -23.63 -9.74 -13.07
C ASN A 242 -24.84 -10.31 -12.34
N ARG A 243 -25.93 -9.54 -12.25
CA ARG A 243 -27.16 -9.97 -11.58
C ARG A 243 -27.93 -10.99 -12.42
N PHE A 244 -28.53 -11.95 -11.73
CA PHE A 244 -29.43 -12.94 -12.33
C PHE A 244 -30.85 -12.76 -11.79
N GLY A 245 -31.75 -13.72 -12.04
CA GLY A 245 -33.15 -13.62 -11.62
C GLY A 245 -33.38 -13.65 -10.10
N GLY A 246 -32.34 -13.87 -9.30
CA GLY A 246 -32.44 -14.10 -7.85
C GLY A 246 -32.45 -15.58 -7.48
N LEU A 247 -32.43 -15.85 -6.17
CA LEU A 247 -32.67 -17.18 -5.62
C LEU A 247 -34.15 -17.31 -5.28
N GLY A 248 -34.78 -18.40 -5.72
CA GLY A 248 -36.20 -18.64 -5.51
C GLY A 248 -36.50 -20.11 -5.23
N PHE A 249 -37.55 -20.35 -4.46
CA PHE A 249 -38.09 -21.70 -4.28
C PHE A 249 -38.79 -22.17 -5.55
N VAL A 250 -38.78 -23.49 -5.73
CA VAL A 250 -39.23 -24.14 -6.95
C VAL A 250 -40.46 -24.98 -6.67
N PHE A 251 -41.46 -24.88 -7.52
CA PHE A 251 -42.65 -25.72 -7.51
C PHE A 251 -42.88 -26.33 -8.89
N GLN A 252 -43.75 -27.34 -8.95
CA GLN A 252 -44.22 -27.88 -10.22
C GLN A 252 -44.88 -26.78 -11.07
N LYS A 253 -44.69 -26.86 -12.39
CA LYS A 253 -45.16 -25.83 -13.32
C LYS A 253 -46.68 -25.65 -13.21
N GLY A 254 -47.13 -24.42 -12.99
CA GLY A 254 -48.55 -24.09 -12.82
C GLY A 254 -49.13 -24.37 -11.43
N SER A 255 -48.30 -24.72 -10.44
CA SER A 255 -48.76 -24.89 -9.05
C SER A 255 -49.27 -23.55 -8.48
N PRO A 256 -50.48 -23.50 -7.89
CA PRO A 256 -51.02 -22.28 -7.29
C PRO A 256 -50.22 -21.86 -6.04
N ILE A 257 -49.59 -22.81 -5.35
CA ILE A 257 -48.82 -22.58 -4.12
C ILE A 257 -47.61 -21.67 -4.38
N ALA A 258 -47.06 -21.67 -5.59
CA ALA A 258 -45.97 -20.78 -5.96
C ALA A 258 -46.38 -19.30 -5.86
N SER A 259 -47.64 -18.98 -6.14
CA SER A 259 -48.20 -17.62 -5.99
C SER A 259 -48.33 -17.24 -4.52
N ASP A 260 -48.86 -18.14 -3.69
CA ASP A 260 -49.03 -17.89 -2.25
C ASP A 260 -47.69 -17.67 -1.55
N PHE A 261 -46.68 -18.48 -1.88
CA PHE A 261 -45.31 -18.29 -1.37
C PHE A 261 -44.67 -17.01 -1.90
N SER A 262 -44.93 -16.65 -3.15
CA SER A 262 -44.44 -15.39 -3.71
C SER A 262 -44.99 -14.19 -2.96
N GLU A 263 -46.29 -14.19 -2.64
CA GLU A 263 -46.91 -13.14 -1.83
C GLU A 263 -46.30 -13.10 -0.42
N ALA A 264 -46.07 -14.26 0.21
CA ALA A 264 -45.42 -14.32 1.51
C ALA A 264 -43.99 -13.76 1.50
N ILE A 265 -43.18 -14.09 0.49
CA ILE A 265 -41.83 -13.55 0.32
C ILE A 265 -41.87 -12.03 0.12
N LEU A 266 -42.82 -11.52 -0.67
CA LEU A 266 -43.00 -10.08 -0.85
C LEU A 266 -43.38 -9.40 0.48
N LYS A 267 -44.28 -9.96 1.28
CA LYS A 267 -44.62 -9.43 2.61
C LYS A 267 -43.40 -9.37 3.54
N LEU A 268 -42.56 -10.41 3.54
CA LEU A 268 -41.31 -10.43 4.32
C LEU A 268 -40.28 -9.41 3.82
N SER A 269 -40.27 -9.13 2.51
CA SER A 269 -39.43 -8.10 1.91
C SER A 269 -39.92 -6.70 2.29
N GLU A 270 -41.21 -6.44 2.18
CA GLU A 270 -41.86 -5.16 2.49
C GLU A 270 -41.80 -4.82 3.98
N SER A 271 -41.88 -5.83 4.87
CA SER A 271 -41.73 -5.62 6.32
C SER A 271 -40.29 -5.40 6.77
N GLY A 272 -39.31 -5.70 5.90
CA GLY A 272 -37.89 -5.64 6.23
C GLY A 272 -37.34 -6.85 6.97
N GLU A 273 -38.17 -7.86 7.27
CA GLU A 273 -37.75 -9.10 7.93
C GLU A 273 -36.70 -9.86 7.12
N LEU A 274 -36.84 -9.88 5.80
CA LEU A 274 -35.90 -10.55 4.90
C LEU A 274 -34.50 -9.94 4.99
N LYS A 275 -34.43 -8.61 5.10
CA LYS A 275 -33.18 -7.88 5.30
C LYS A 275 -32.59 -8.15 6.69
N SER A 276 -33.42 -8.21 7.73
CA SER A 276 -32.96 -8.56 9.07
C SER A 276 -32.40 -9.99 9.14
N LEU A 277 -33.04 -10.94 8.47
CA LEU A 277 -32.50 -12.30 8.32
C LEU A 277 -31.14 -12.27 7.62
N GLU A 278 -31.02 -11.55 6.51
CA GLU A 278 -29.76 -11.40 5.80
C GLU A 278 -28.64 -10.86 6.71
N GLU A 279 -28.90 -9.79 7.46
CA GLU A 279 -27.93 -9.19 8.38
C GLU A 279 -27.54 -10.14 9.52
N ASN A 280 -28.50 -10.90 10.05
CA ASN A 280 -28.25 -11.87 11.13
C ASN A 280 -27.46 -13.11 10.66
N TRP A 281 -27.72 -13.60 9.44
CA TRP A 281 -27.07 -14.81 8.92
C TRP A 281 -25.72 -14.54 8.24
N PHE A 282 -25.51 -13.32 7.73
CA PHE A 282 -24.23 -12.89 7.13
C PHE A 282 -23.48 -11.90 8.02
N GLU A 283 -23.65 -11.99 9.34
CA GLU A 283 -22.94 -11.13 10.28
C GLU A 283 -21.41 -11.27 10.08
N PRO A 284 -20.66 -10.17 9.94
CA PRO A 284 -19.22 -10.25 9.77
C PRO A 284 -18.57 -10.92 10.98
N SER A 285 -17.54 -11.74 10.75
CA SER A 285 -16.80 -12.34 11.87
C SER A 285 -16.23 -11.23 12.79
N PRO A 286 -16.03 -11.51 14.10
CA PRO A 286 -15.44 -10.54 15.03
C PRO A 286 -14.12 -9.96 14.53
N GLU A 287 -13.31 -10.76 13.83
CA GLU A 287 -12.06 -10.32 13.22
C GLU A 287 -12.24 -9.27 12.10
N CYS A 288 -13.39 -9.27 11.43
CA CYS A 288 -13.77 -8.30 10.41
C CYS A 288 -14.48 -7.08 11.01
N LEU A 289 -15.23 -7.26 12.10
CA LEU A 289 -15.83 -6.18 12.90
C LEU A 289 -14.77 -5.35 13.62
N ASP A 290 -13.76 -6.01 14.18
CA ASP A 290 -12.62 -5.37 14.82
C ASP A 290 -11.85 -4.47 13.85
N ASN A 291 -11.86 -4.72 12.54
CA ASN A 291 -11.23 -3.80 11.59
C ASN A 291 -12.07 -2.54 11.35
N ALA A 292 -13.40 -2.62 11.40
CA ALA A 292 -14.26 -1.43 11.30
C ALA A 292 -14.22 -0.57 12.57
N ALA A 293 -14.00 -1.19 13.74
CA ALA A 293 -13.85 -0.50 15.03
C ALA A 293 -12.39 -0.04 15.31
N ASN A 294 -11.39 -0.83 14.94
CA ASN A 294 -9.96 -0.51 15.02
C ASN A 294 -9.44 0.30 13.83
N ASP A 295 -10.30 0.67 12.87
CA ASP A 295 -10.04 1.70 11.85
C ASP A 295 -9.65 3.06 12.49
N LYS A 296 -9.83 3.20 13.81
CA LYS A 296 -9.35 4.36 14.59
C LYS A 296 -7.84 4.33 14.91
N THR A 297 -7.12 3.23 14.69
CA THR A 297 -5.68 3.13 15.03
C THR A 297 -4.89 2.17 14.14
N GLU A 298 -4.95 2.33 12.81
CA GLU A 298 -3.86 1.82 11.97
C GLU A 298 -2.59 2.62 12.23
N ASN A 299 -1.69 2.07 13.03
CA ASN A 299 -0.38 2.65 13.28
C ASN A 299 0.50 2.54 12.02
N LEU A 300 1.30 3.58 11.76
CA LEU A 300 2.26 3.54 10.66
C LEU A 300 3.28 2.43 10.90
N THR A 301 3.30 1.44 10.01
CA THR A 301 4.21 0.30 10.11
C THR A 301 5.60 0.64 9.56
N LEU A 302 6.64 0.06 10.17
CA LEU A 302 8.02 0.21 9.71
C LEU A 302 8.19 -0.25 8.25
N SER A 303 7.42 -1.26 7.83
CA SER A 303 7.39 -1.80 6.47
C SER A 303 7.03 -0.74 5.42
N SER A 304 6.27 0.30 5.79
CA SER A 304 5.85 1.37 4.88
C SER A 304 6.93 2.43 4.63
N PHE A 305 7.90 2.58 5.53
CA PHE A 305 8.92 3.65 5.48
C PHE A 305 10.36 3.17 5.56
N TRP A 306 10.62 1.86 5.61
CA TRP A 306 11.99 1.34 5.72
C TRP A 306 12.94 1.83 4.61
N GLY A 307 12.43 2.10 3.40
CA GLY A 307 13.23 2.70 2.32
C GLY A 307 13.80 4.08 2.65
N LEU A 308 13.07 4.92 3.40
CA LEU A 308 13.58 6.23 3.85
C LEU A 308 14.73 6.06 4.84
N TYR A 309 14.55 5.19 5.84
CA TYR A 309 15.60 4.92 6.84
C TYR A 309 16.87 4.36 6.18
N LEU A 310 16.71 3.47 5.21
CA LEU A 310 17.82 2.92 4.44
C LEU A 310 18.62 4.02 3.72
N ILE A 311 17.94 4.94 3.02
CA ILE A 311 18.60 6.04 2.31
C ILE A 311 19.39 6.93 3.29
N SER A 312 18.81 7.26 4.43
CA SER A 312 19.45 8.09 5.45
C SER A 312 20.71 7.42 6.02
N VAL A 313 20.64 6.13 6.37
CA VAL A 313 21.77 5.38 6.92
C VAL A 313 22.86 5.17 5.87
N ALA A 314 22.48 4.80 4.64
CA ALA A 314 23.44 4.55 3.56
C ALA A 314 24.20 5.83 3.19
N THR A 315 23.51 6.96 3.02
CA THR A 315 24.17 8.23 2.68
C THR A 315 25.09 8.71 3.80
N SER A 316 24.64 8.65 5.05
CA SER A 316 25.44 9.06 6.22
C SER A 316 26.69 8.19 6.40
N THR A 317 26.56 6.87 6.23
CA THR A 317 27.69 5.93 6.33
C THR A 317 28.68 6.13 5.18
N ILE A 318 28.22 6.34 3.95
CA ILE A 318 29.10 6.66 2.81
C ILE A 318 29.87 7.96 3.07
N CYS A 319 29.19 9.03 3.51
CA CYS A 319 29.84 10.30 3.85
C CYS A 319 30.88 10.13 4.97
N PHE A 320 30.57 9.35 6.00
CA PHE A 320 31.48 9.05 7.10
C PHE A 320 32.72 8.26 6.63
N ILE A 321 32.53 7.25 5.79
CA ILE A 321 33.64 6.47 5.20
C ILE A 321 34.53 7.37 4.35
N LEU A 322 33.95 8.21 3.49
CA LEU A 322 34.73 9.16 2.68
C LEU A 322 35.51 10.16 3.55
N PHE A 323 34.93 10.62 4.65
CA PHE A 323 35.61 11.46 5.63
C PHE A 323 36.79 10.73 6.27
N LEU A 324 36.60 9.49 6.72
CA LEU A 324 37.68 8.67 7.29
C LEU A 324 38.81 8.41 6.28
N VAL A 325 38.48 8.10 5.02
CA VAL A 325 39.47 7.90 3.96
C VAL A 325 40.27 9.17 3.71
N ARG A 326 39.62 10.34 3.67
CA ARG A 326 40.32 11.64 3.55
C ARG A 326 41.24 11.90 4.74
N LEU A 327 40.79 11.59 5.95
CA LEU A 327 41.55 11.80 7.17
C LEU A 327 42.78 10.89 7.22
N LEU A 328 42.62 9.61 6.87
CA LEU A 328 43.73 8.66 6.77
C LEU A 328 44.72 9.06 5.66
N ARG A 329 44.23 9.56 4.53
CA ARG A 329 45.10 10.06 3.45
C ARG A 329 45.92 11.27 3.89
N ASN A 330 45.29 12.23 4.56
CA ASN A 330 45.97 13.41 5.11
C ASN A 330 46.98 13.04 6.19
N TYR A 331 46.62 12.15 7.12
CA TYR A 331 47.54 11.64 8.14
C TYR A 331 48.75 10.92 7.54
N ARG A 332 48.54 10.05 6.52
CA ARG A 332 49.64 9.38 5.81
C ARG A 332 50.53 10.38 5.09
N GLN A 333 49.96 11.44 4.52
CA GLN A 333 50.70 12.48 3.83
C GLN A 333 51.55 13.31 4.81
N ASP A 334 50.99 13.71 5.95
CA ASP A 334 51.71 14.44 7.01
C ASP A 334 52.81 13.56 7.64
N THR A 335 52.53 12.28 7.90
CA THR A 335 53.53 11.32 8.44
C THR A 335 54.66 11.03 7.46
N SER A 336 54.40 11.07 6.15
CA SER A 336 55.43 10.93 5.11
C SER A 336 56.34 12.16 4.99
N GLN A 337 55.90 13.32 5.50
CA GLN A 337 56.63 14.58 5.44
C GLN A 337 57.42 14.84 6.75
N SER A 338 56.98 14.29 7.88
CA SER A 338 57.75 14.23 9.11
C SER A 338 58.60 12.94 9.16
N ASN A 339 59.92 13.05 8.98
CA ASN A 339 60.85 11.92 9.17
C ASN A 339 60.86 11.48 10.65
N ILE A 340 59.95 10.58 11.06
CA ILE A 340 60.00 9.89 12.35
C ILE A 340 60.38 8.43 12.11
N ALA A 341 61.45 8.01 12.80
CA ALA A 341 62.12 6.72 12.64
C ALA A 341 61.17 5.51 12.80
N PRO A 342 61.41 4.41 12.06
CA PRO A 342 60.54 3.25 12.04
C PRO A 342 60.87 2.31 13.20
N SER A 343 60.46 2.65 14.42
CA SER A 343 60.38 1.64 15.48
C SER A 343 59.03 1.66 16.17
N MET A 344 58.42 0.47 16.19
CA MET A 344 57.16 0.11 16.85
C MET A 344 55.86 0.43 16.11
N ARG A 345 55.68 -0.23 14.96
CA ARG A 345 54.40 -0.32 14.23
C ARG A 345 53.48 -1.32 14.94
N SER A 346 52.85 -0.89 16.03
CA SER A 346 51.76 -1.62 16.71
C SER A 346 50.41 -1.17 16.13
N ILE A 347 49.47 -2.10 15.97
CA ILE A 347 48.08 -1.86 15.51
C ILE A 347 47.39 -0.75 16.33
N TRP A 348 47.81 -0.53 17.59
CA TRP A 348 47.37 0.59 18.43
C TRP A 348 47.71 1.98 17.87
N SER A 349 48.81 2.13 17.14
CA SER A 349 49.21 3.40 16.51
C SER A 349 48.38 3.75 15.26
N GLU A 350 47.81 2.74 14.58
CA GLU A 350 46.93 2.92 13.42
C GLU A 350 45.53 3.43 13.81
N VAL A 351 45.06 3.09 15.02
CA VAL A 351 43.74 3.52 15.52
C VAL A 351 43.84 4.81 16.36
N VAL A 352 44.88 4.95 17.19
CA VAL A 352 45.04 6.11 18.09
C VAL A 352 45.67 7.32 17.40
N GLY A 353 46.54 7.12 16.40
CA GLY A 353 47.18 8.20 15.65
C GLY A 353 46.19 9.19 15.01
N PRO A 354 45.17 8.72 14.26
CA PRO A 354 44.14 9.58 13.68
C PRO A 354 43.32 10.35 14.73
N VAL A 355 42.97 9.71 15.84
CA VAL A 355 42.20 10.33 16.94
C VAL A 355 43.02 11.42 17.63
N LYS A 356 44.32 11.18 17.85
CA LYS A 356 45.23 12.16 18.45
C LYS A 356 45.52 13.34 17.51
N TYR A 357 45.56 13.11 16.19
CA TYR A 357 45.65 14.16 15.18
C TYR A 357 44.42 15.08 15.18
N ILE A 358 43.21 14.52 15.32
CA ILE A 358 41.96 15.29 15.46
C ILE A 358 42.01 16.16 16.73
N CYS A 359 42.32 15.57 17.89
CA CYS A 359 42.40 16.32 19.16
C CYS A 359 43.46 17.43 19.13
N ASN A 360 44.62 17.21 18.50
CA ASN A 360 45.66 18.24 18.39
C ASN A 360 45.28 19.36 17.42
N ARG A 361 44.59 19.05 16.32
CA ARG A 361 44.14 20.06 15.35
C ARG A 361 43.01 20.92 15.92
N GLU A 362 42.08 20.33 16.66
CA GLU A 362 41.04 21.06 17.40
C GLU A 362 41.63 21.91 18.54
N GLY A 363 42.67 21.41 19.23
CA GLY A 363 43.40 22.15 20.26
C GLY A 363 44.19 23.36 19.74
N MET A 364 44.73 23.30 18.53
CA MET A 364 45.40 24.45 17.89
C MET A 364 44.42 25.50 17.35
N GLN A 365 43.17 25.11 17.05
CA GLN A 365 42.16 26.03 16.53
C GLN A 365 41.40 26.78 17.65
N ASN A 366 41.60 26.41 18.92
CA ASN A 366 41.00 27.06 20.09
C ASN A 366 41.92 27.03 21.34
N PRO A 367 42.86 27.97 21.51
CA PRO A 367 43.83 27.95 22.63
C PRO A 367 43.25 28.34 24.01
N GLY A 368 41.92 28.53 24.13
CA GLY A 368 41.29 29.14 25.31
C GLY A 368 40.61 28.23 26.33
N ARG A 369 40.65 26.90 26.20
CA ARG A 369 40.04 25.98 27.20
C ARG A 369 41.09 25.06 27.82
N VAL A 370 41.78 25.58 28.84
CA VAL A 370 42.46 24.75 29.85
C VAL A 370 41.36 24.09 30.69
N LEU A 371 41.25 22.76 30.61
CA LEU A 371 40.42 21.95 31.51
C LEU A 371 41.10 21.91 32.89
N THR A 372 40.58 22.67 33.85
CA THR A 372 40.86 22.48 35.28
C THR A 372 40.17 21.19 35.75
N LEU A 373 40.98 20.19 36.09
CA LEU A 373 40.57 18.97 36.81
C LEU A 373 40.07 19.35 38.21
N ALA A 374 38.77 19.18 38.46
CA ALA A 374 38.19 19.23 39.81
C ALA A 374 38.45 17.90 40.53
N GLY A 375 38.93 17.98 41.77
CA GLY A 375 39.17 16.83 42.67
C GLY A 375 37.88 16.14 43.14
N PRO A 376 38.01 14.98 43.81
CA PRO A 376 36.89 14.11 44.12
C PRO A 376 36.06 14.68 45.28
N GLN A 377 34.75 14.83 45.09
CA GLN A 377 33.80 15.02 46.20
C GLN A 377 33.22 13.68 46.61
N ASP A 378 33.40 13.38 47.89
CA ASP A 378 32.85 12.23 48.61
C ASP A 378 31.32 12.18 48.57
N VAL A 379 30.83 10.95 48.41
CA VAL A 379 29.44 10.55 48.57
C VAL A 379 29.18 10.22 50.04
N LYS A 380 28.23 10.90 50.68
CA LYS A 380 27.51 10.43 51.88
C LYS A 380 26.02 10.63 51.60
N GLU A 381 25.29 9.61 51.14
CA GLU A 381 24.67 8.55 51.96
C GLU A 381 23.55 9.09 52.87
N TRP A 382 22.31 9.14 52.34
CA TRP A 382 21.08 9.23 53.13
C TRP A 382 19.98 8.34 52.51
N SER A 383 19.87 7.12 53.04
CA SER A 383 18.63 6.34 53.21
C SER A 383 18.87 5.48 54.45
N SER A 384 18.14 5.56 55.56
CA SER A 384 16.71 5.30 55.71
C SER A 384 16.33 5.40 57.21
N SER A 385 15.03 5.24 57.50
CA SER A 385 14.39 4.95 58.81
C SER A 385 13.92 6.13 59.68
N SER A 386 12.62 6.45 59.59
CA SER A 386 11.59 6.27 60.64
C SER A 386 10.30 6.97 60.21
#